data_AF-A0A8T4VV00-F1
#
_entry.id   AF-A0A8T4VV00-F1
#
_cell.length_a   1.000
_cell.length_b   1.000
_cell.length_c   1.000
_cell.angle_alpha   90.00
_cell.angle_beta   90.00
_cell.angle_gamma   90.00
#
_symmetry.space_group_name_H-M   'P 1'
#
loop_
_entity.id
_entity.type
_entity.pdbx_description
1 polymer ?
#
loop_
_entity_poly.entity_id
_entity_poly.type
_entity_poly.pdbx_seq_one_letter_code
_entity_poly.pdbx_strand_id
1 'polypeptide(L)'
;MAELKGSKTEQNLLKAFAGESQARNRYTYFSKQAKKEGYEQIAAIFEETAENEKEHAKVFFKHLEGGMVEITAEYPAGVIGTTEENLLAAAEGEKMEWGTLYPDFGKTAEEEGFPNIANSF
;
A
#
# COMPACT_ATOMS: atom_id res chain seq x y z
N MET A 1 28.78 -1.17 -2.57
CA MET A 1 27.33 -1.31 -2.80
C MET A 1 26.65 -0.23 -1.98
N ALA A 2 25.56 0.35 -2.47
CA ALA A 2 24.78 1.29 -1.66
C ALA A 2 24.21 0.56 -0.43
N GLU A 3 24.20 1.22 0.72
CA GLU A 3 23.65 0.69 1.97
C GLU A 3 22.19 1.17 2.08
N LEU A 4 21.25 0.24 2.30
CA LEU A 4 19.83 0.58 2.41
C LEU A 4 19.57 1.39 3.69
N LYS A 5 20.24 1.01 4.78
CA LYS A 5 20.08 1.65 6.08
C LYS A 5 20.38 3.15 6.04
N GLY A 6 19.43 3.96 6.49
CA GLY A 6 19.50 5.41 6.49
C GLY A 6 19.20 6.08 5.14
N SER A 7 18.89 5.30 4.10
CA SER A 7 18.53 5.84 2.78
C SER A 7 17.07 6.29 2.73
N LYS A 8 16.70 7.06 1.70
CA LYS A 8 15.29 7.41 1.48
C LYS A 8 14.49 6.19 1.01
N THR A 9 15.13 5.28 0.27
CA THR A 9 14.52 4.01 -0.15
C THR A 9 14.09 3.15 1.02
N GLU A 10 14.87 3.08 2.11
CA GLU A 10 14.45 2.39 3.35
C GLU A 10 13.17 2.99 3.93
N GLN A 11 13.11 4.33 4.01
CA GLN A 11 11.92 5.03 4.50
C GLN A 11 10.72 4.83 3.56
N ASN A 12 10.93 4.85 2.24
CA ASN A 12 9.88 4.64 1.24
C ASN A 12 9.32 3.22 1.29
N LEU A 13 10.18 2.21 1.45
CA LEU A 13 9.75 0.83 1.69
C LEU A 13 8.88 0.72 2.94
N LEU A 14 9.27 1.37 4.04
CA LEU A 14 8.48 1.31 5.27
C LEU A 14 7.16 2.10 5.14
N LYS A 15 7.14 3.23 4.43
CA LYS A 15 5.91 3.98 4.11
C LYS A 15 4.95 3.15 3.25
N ALA A 16 5.45 2.49 2.22
CA ALA A 16 4.68 1.59 1.36
C ALA A 16 4.12 0.42 2.17
N PHE A 17 4.97 -0.28 2.94
CA PHE A 17 4.52 -1.34 3.84
C PHE A 17 3.41 -0.88 4.80
N ALA A 18 3.55 0.30 5.40
CA ALA A 18 2.54 0.86 6.28
C ALA A 18 1.25 1.24 5.53
N GLY A 19 1.34 1.77 4.31
CA GLY A 19 0.21 2.07 3.43
C GLY A 19 -0.56 0.82 3.06
N GLU A 20 0.12 -0.18 2.52
CA GLU A 20 -0.43 -1.48 2.10
C GLU A 20 -1.06 -2.25 3.26
N SER A 21 -0.42 -2.23 4.43
CA SER A 21 -0.98 -2.82 5.65
C SER A 21 -2.28 -2.17 6.09
N GLN A 22 -2.43 -0.86 5.86
CA GLN A 22 -3.66 -0.13 6.13
C GLN A 22 -4.70 -0.38 5.02
N ALA A 23 -4.29 -0.41 3.75
CA ALA A 23 -5.14 -0.70 2.60
C ALA A 23 -5.83 -2.05 2.74
N ARG A 24 -5.06 -3.11 3.02
CA ARG A 24 -5.59 -4.44 3.36
C ARG A 24 -6.72 -4.38 4.38
N ASN A 25 -6.49 -3.72 5.51
CA ASN A 25 -7.50 -3.62 6.57
C ASN A 25 -8.75 -2.87 6.10
N ARG A 26 -8.59 -1.74 5.41
CA ARG A 26 -9.73 -0.98 4.84
C ARG A 26 -10.53 -1.84 3.88
N TYR A 27 -9.88 -2.54 2.95
CA TYR A 27 -10.56 -3.37 1.96
C TYR A 27 -11.29 -4.55 2.59
N THR A 28 -10.74 -5.20 3.63
CA THR A 28 -11.49 -6.19 4.42
C THR A 28 -12.72 -5.58 5.12
N TYR A 29 -12.66 -4.32 5.57
CA TYR A 29 -13.82 -3.64 6.15
C TYR A 29 -14.87 -3.29 5.09
N PHE A 30 -14.42 -2.80 3.93
CA PHE A 30 -15.27 -2.47 2.80
C PHE A 30 -15.96 -3.71 2.22
N SER A 31 -15.27 -4.85 2.17
CA SER A 31 -15.85 -6.15 1.83
C SER A 31 -17.05 -6.48 2.73
N LYS A 32 -16.88 -6.35 4.06
CA LYS A 32 -17.96 -6.59 5.03
C LYS A 32 -19.13 -5.63 4.83
N GLN A 33 -18.87 -4.38 4.45
CA GLN A 33 -19.92 -3.41 4.17
C GLN A 33 -20.68 -3.75 2.89
N ALA A 34 -19.97 -4.08 1.80
CA ALA A 34 -20.55 -4.56 0.55
C ALA A 34 -21.45 -5.78 0.76
N LYS A 35 -21.02 -6.72 1.60
CA LYS A 35 -21.83 -7.89 1.96
C LYS A 35 -23.11 -7.51 2.71
N LYS A 36 -23.06 -6.57 3.65
CA LYS A 36 -24.25 -6.07 4.37
C LYS A 36 -25.27 -5.41 3.43
N GLU A 37 -24.79 -4.76 2.38
CA GLU A 37 -25.62 -4.10 1.37
C GLU A 37 -26.11 -5.08 0.28
N GLY A 38 -25.72 -6.36 0.34
CA GLY A 38 -26.16 -7.40 -0.58
C GLY A 38 -25.29 -7.56 -1.83
N TYR A 39 -24.16 -6.86 -1.91
CA TYR A 39 -23.24 -6.90 -3.04
C TYR A 39 -22.17 -8.00 -2.87
N GLU A 40 -22.57 -9.27 -2.92
CA GLU A 40 -21.67 -10.41 -2.67
C GLU A 40 -20.46 -10.46 -3.63
N GLN A 41 -20.64 -10.11 -4.91
CA GLN A 41 -19.53 -10.08 -5.87
C GLN A 41 -18.52 -8.97 -5.52
N ILE A 42 -19.00 -7.77 -5.16
CA ILE A 42 -18.12 -6.66 -4.78
C ILE A 42 -17.41 -6.97 -3.46
N ALA A 43 -18.10 -7.62 -2.52
CA ALA A 43 -17.48 -8.08 -1.28
C ALA A 43 -16.33 -9.07 -1.56
N ALA A 44 -16.51 -10.01 -2.49
CA ALA A 44 -15.46 -10.96 -2.88
C ALA A 44 -14.26 -10.25 -3.53
N ILE A 45 -14.51 -9.25 -4.39
CA ILE A 45 -13.44 -8.45 -5.02
C ILE A 45 -12.65 -7.67 -3.96
N PHE A 46 -13.31 -6.98 -3.04
CA PHE A 46 -12.60 -6.28 -1.96
C PHE A 46 -11.75 -7.22 -1.10
N GLU A 47 -12.22 -8.44 -0.83
CA GLU A 47 -11.45 -9.44 -0.08
C GLU A 47 -10.24 -9.94 -0.88
N GLU A 48 -10.40 -10.18 -2.19
CA GLU A 48 -9.29 -10.52 -3.08
C GLU A 48 -8.24 -9.41 -3.13
N THR A 49 -8.66 -8.16 -3.29
CA THR A 49 -7.77 -6.99 -3.28
C THR A 49 -7.06 -6.86 -1.93
N ALA A 50 -7.74 -7.05 -0.80
CA ALA A 50 -7.11 -7.07 0.51
C ALA A 50 -5.99 -8.13 0.62
N GLU A 51 -6.18 -9.29 0.00
CA GLU A 51 -5.17 -10.35 -0.05
C GLU A 51 -4.04 -10.05 -1.05
N ASN A 52 -4.28 -9.24 -2.08
CA ASN A 52 -3.22 -8.71 -2.95
C ASN A 52 -2.35 -7.69 -2.21
N GLU A 53 -2.94 -6.72 -1.49
CA GLU A 53 -2.19 -5.75 -0.69
C GLU A 53 -1.35 -6.41 0.40
N LYS A 54 -1.83 -7.53 0.94
CA LYS A 54 -1.04 -8.37 1.84
C LYS A 54 0.24 -8.89 1.18
N GLU A 55 0.18 -9.34 -0.08
CA GLU A 55 1.37 -9.81 -0.81
C GLU A 55 2.26 -8.65 -1.27
N HIS A 56 1.70 -7.49 -1.65
CA HIS A 56 2.47 -6.26 -1.90
C HIS A 56 3.26 -5.83 -0.66
N ALA A 57 2.58 -5.68 0.48
CA ALA A 57 3.19 -5.36 1.77
C ALA A 57 4.35 -6.33 2.10
N LYS A 58 4.14 -7.63 1.85
CA LYS A 58 5.15 -8.67 2.11
C LYS A 58 6.36 -8.55 1.18
N VAL A 59 6.19 -8.13 -0.08
CA VAL A 59 7.32 -7.84 -0.98
C VAL A 59 8.13 -6.68 -0.41
N PHE A 60 7.50 -5.56 -0.07
CA PHE A 60 8.21 -4.40 0.51
C PHE A 60 8.89 -4.74 1.83
N PHE A 61 8.21 -5.46 2.71
CA PHE A 61 8.76 -5.84 4.02
C PHE A 61 9.99 -6.75 3.90
N LYS A 62 10.06 -7.60 2.87
CA LYS A 62 11.22 -8.48 2.64
C LYS A 62 12.49 -7.75 2.20
N HIS A 63 12.37 -6.53 1.67
CA HIS A 63 13.53 -5.71 1.32
C HIS A 63 14.17 -5.03 2.53
N LEU A 64 13.43 -4.86 3.64
CA LEU A 64 13.93 -4.20 4.84
C LEU A 64 14.91 -5.10 5.61
N GLU A 65 15.97 -4.48 6.14
CA GLU A 65 17.07 -5.19 6.83
C GLU A 65 16.92 -5.24 8.37
N GLY A 66 15.79 -4.74 8.88
CA GLY A 66 15.43 -4.75 10.31
C GLY A 66 15.92 -3.53 11.11
N GLY A 67 15.41 -3.42 12.34
CA GLY A 67 15.62 -2.24 13.18
C GLY A 67 14.39 -1.34 13.26
N MET A 68 14.57 -0.13 13.76
CA MET A 68 13.51 0.89 13.88
C MET A 68 13.84 2.04 12.94
N VAL A 69 12.89 2.39 12.08
CA VAL A 69 13.00 3.50 11.13
C VAL A 69 11.81 4.42 11.37
N GLU A 70 12.08 5.70 11.57
CA GLU A 70 11.03 6.71 11.69
C GLU A 70 10.54 7.10 10.29
N ILE A 71 9.21 7.20 10.13
CA ILE A 71 8.57 7.69 8.90
C ILE A 71 7.59 8.81 9.24
N THR A 72 7.43 9.75 8.31
CA THR A 72 6.33 10.72 8.30
C THR A 72 5.56 10.52 6.99
N ALA A 73 4.27 10.24 7.11
CA ALA A 73 3.35 10.03 5.99
C ALA A 73 1.91 10.35 6.43
N GLU A 74 1.07 10.70 5.47
CA GLU A 74 -0.37 10.89 5.67
C GLU A 74 -1.12 9.64 5.20
N TYR A 75 -2.19 9.29 5.90
CA TYR A 75 -3.01 8.12 5.60
C TYR A 75 -4.49 8.47 5.73
N PRO A 76 -5.39 7.74 5.05
CA PRO A 76 -6.82 7.91 5.22
C PRO A 76 -7.25 7.71 6.68
N ALA A 77 -7.73 8.77 7.32
CA ALA A 77 -8.21 8.76 8.70
C ALA A 77 -9.67 8.27 8.80
N GLY A 78 -9.94 7.09 8.24
CA GLY A 78 -11.31 6.62 7.97
C GLY A 78 -11.95 7.35 6.78
N VAL A 79 -13.22 7.09 6.45
CA VAL A 79 -14.24 6.30 7.17
C VAL A 79 -14.69 5.06 6.37
N ILE A 80 -15.55 4.24 6.97
CA ILE A 80 -16.32 3.22 6.23
C ILE A 80 -17.66 3.84 5.86
N GLY A 81 -17.86 4.11 4.57
CA GLY A 81 -19.11 4.65 4.00
C GLY A 81 -19.96 3.57 3.36
N THR A 82 -20.83 3.96 2.43
CA THR A 82 -21.56 3.04 1.53
C THR A 82 -20.60 2.29 0.60
N THR A 83 -21.05 1.19 -0.02
CA THR A 83 -20.19 0.45 -0.98
C THR A 83 -19.71 1.32 -2.13
N GLU A 84 -20.54 2.23 -2.64
CA GLU A 84 -20.17 3.16 -3.71
C GLU A 84 -19.06 4.13 -3.26
N GLU A 85 -19.21 4.75 -2.09
CA GLU A 85 -18.19 5.64 -1.52
C GLU A 85 -16.88 4.90 -1.25
N ASN A 86 -16.96 3.67 -0.74
CA ASN A 86 -15.79 2.84 -0.46
C ASN A 86 -15.05 2.43 -1.74
N LEU A 87 -15.77 2.13 -2.83
CA LEU A 87 -15.19 1.83 -4.14
C LEU A 87 -14.47 3.06 -4.71
N LEU A 88 -15.07 4.25 -4.60
CA LEU A 88 -14.43 5.48 -5.04
C LEU A 88 -13.17 5.77 -4.21
N ALA A 89 -13.25 5.66 -2.89
CA ALA A 89 -12.11 5.87 -2.00
C ALA A 89 -10.97 4.88 -2.27
N ALA A 90 -11.28 3.61 -2.54
CA ALA A 90 -10.29 2.62 -2.96
C ALA A 90 -9.64 3.01 -4.29
N ALA A 91 -10.44 3.33 -5.32
CA ALA A 91 -9.94 3.72 -6.63
C ALA A 91 -9.05 4.98 -6.60
N GLU A 92 -9.40 5.97 -5.77
CA GLU A 92 -8.58 7.17 -5.59
C GLU A 92 -7.27 6.88 -4.87
N GLY A 93 -7.29 6.00 -3.86
CA GLY A 93 -6.09 5.52 -3.16
C GLY A 93 -5.14 4.81 -4.12
N GLU A 94 -5.64 3.79 -4.83
CA GLU A 94 -4.88 3.04 -5.84
C GLU A 94 -4.28 3.98 -6.89
N LYS A 95 -5.07 4.94 -7.39
CA LYS A 95 -4.60 5.92 -8.38
C LYS A 95 -3.48 6.80 -7.86
N MET A 96 -3.54 7.22 -6.60
CA MET A 96 -2.45 7.97 -5.98
C MET A 96 -1.18 7.12 -5.89
N GLU A 97 -1.33 5.83 -5.56
CA GLU A 97 -0.23 4.88 -5.42
C GLU A 97 0.49 4.63 -6.76
N TRP A 98 -0.21 4.08 -7.76
CA TRP A 98 0.44 3.76 -9.05
C TRP A 98 0.74 5.00 -9.91
N GLY A 99 0.00 6.10 -9.73
CA GLY A 99 0.15 7.31 -10.54
C GLY A 99 1.21 8.27 -10.05
N THR A 100 1.53 8.25 -8.75
CA THR A 100 2.43 9.23 -8.12
C THR A 100 3.39 8.57 -7.16
N LEU A 101 2.89 7.88 -6.13
CA LEU A 101 3.70 7.44 -4.99
C LEU A 101 4.77 6.42 -5.40
N TYR A 102 4.37 5.33 -6.05
CA TYR A 102 5.27 4.26 -6.47
C TYR A 102 6.24 4.67 -7.57
N PRO A 103 5.85 5.43 -8.61
CA PRO A 103 6.81 6.02 -9.53
C PRO A 103 7.89 6.88 -8.85
N ASP A 104 7.51 7.72 -7.88
CA ASP A 104 8.46 8.56 -7.14
C ASP A 104 9.39 7.73 -6.23
N PHE A 105 8.86 6.68 -5.60
CA PHE A 105 9.63 5.75 -4.78
C PHE A 105 10.61 4.92 -5.63
N GLY A 106 10.15 4.40 -6.77
CA GLY A 106 10.95 3.66 -7.73
C GLY A 106 12.10 4.51 -8.26
N LYS A 107 11.82 5.74 -8.68
CA LYS A 107 12.87 6.69 -9.10
C LYS A 107 13.90 6.95 -8.00
N THR A 108 13.45 7.17 -6.77
CA THR A 108 14.37 7.36 -5.62
C THR A 108 15.26 6.12 -5.42
N ALA A 109 14.70 4.92 -5.54
CA ALA A 109 15.43 3.68 -5.43
C ALA A 109 16.45 3.50 -6.57
N GLU A 110 16.12 3.86 -7.81
CA GLU A 110 17.08 3.87 -8.92
C GLU A 110 18.24 4.84 -8.68
N GLU A 111 17.93 6.07 -8.26
CA GLU A 111 18.91 7.12 -7.97
C GLU A 111 19.86 6.74 -6.83
N GLU A 112 19.37 6.02 -5.81
CA GLU A 112 20.17 5.51 -4.70
C GLU A 112 20.88 4.18 -5.01
N GLY A 113 20.67 3.60 -6.21
CA GLY A 113 21.38 2.41 -6.67
C GLY A 113 20.75 1.07 -6.27
N PHE A 114 19.43 1.02 -6.08
CA PHE A 114 18.65 -0.15 -5.71
C PHE A 114 17.67 -0.60 -6.82
N PRO A 115 18.15 -1.03 -8.00
CA PRO A 115 17.28 -1.34 -9.15
C PRO A 115 16.27 -2.47 -8.89
N ASN A 116 16.60 -3.44 -8.04
CA ASN A 116 15.66 -4.52 -7.68
C ASN A 116 14.51 -4.01 -6.79
N ILE A 117 14.79 -3.04 -5.92
CA ILE A 117 13.77 -2.40 -5.08
C ILE A 117 12.93 -1.47 -5.95
N ALA A 118 13.56 -0.71 -6.86
CA ALA A 118 12.86 0.13 -7.82
C ALA A 118 11.84 -0.65 -8.64
N ASN A 119 12.20 -1.83 -9.16
CA ASN A 119 11.29 -2.71 -9.91
C ASN A 119 10.15 -3.31 -9.06
N SER A 120 10.23 -3.22 -7.74
CA SER A 120 9.18 -3.72 -6.85
C SER A 120 8.12 -2.66 -6.56
N PHE A 121 8.45 -1.37 -6.75
CA PHE A 121 7.51 -0.26 -6.73
C PHE A 121 6.86 -0.14 -8.11
#